data_AF-A0A2H3E5L0-F1
#
_entry.id   AF-A0A2H3E5L0-F1
#
_cell.length_a   1.000
_cell.length_b   1.000
_cell.length_c   1.000
_cell.angle_alpha   90.00
_cell.angle_beta   90.00
_cell.angle_gamma   90.00
#
_symmetry.space_group_name_H-M   'P 1'
#
loop_
_entity.id
_entity.type
_entity.pdbx_description
1 polymer ?
#
loop_
_entity_poly.entity_id
_entity_poly.type
_entity_poly.pdbx_seq_one_letter_code
_entity_poly.pdbx_strand_id
1 'polypeptide(L)'
;MIHNHRPYPSTTIIPMQTHCQGLSSFNTQLRRSTRSAVSSKRRSPAKPEDDDWQKEDEDNEKESDRGYDAVLKRGPAKRRRTIMTAAAKKTKAMKATSTQIKRKQTEKKRRDLSLLPTMPLDILLTVYTMLSPQDLINLSRVDENFCRTLTANNLSFVWKAVREADGGIEPPQGIPEYRWVDLLFGKSVCDFCPAKNVSVDWTLRRRVCKRCLMANLLCASRVRSHFPDINTEVLNLIPLTYAGPRKMRSSSGYYWIPDVVDIQGEIKELESQPGSSEPLIEFRTSRKKLIEDTYKDVRRCEEWTRANAQKKADDSKQLRDERFSMIKTRLLELGYNERDVQGVRSEPYVVRDVELTPQDWNRMRRGLEVLIKENRAQQAKEDRTMVLFKRSQIVEDVLKVYKRKFLPVVWREMPSYADVCTFPAFRAILELPTEHVVTDASFVDAVDELPTLIADWQRRRESDLKTQVVSGNWTSRSFEVGNSGLLLRTAV
;
A
#
# COMPACT_ATOMS: atom_id res chain seq x y z
N MET A 1 -55.86 -18.67 -71.57
CA MET A 1 -54.88 -19.70 -71.99
C MET A 1 -54.43 -20.46 -70.75
N ILE A 2 -54.82 -21.75 -70.68
CA ILE A 2 -54.19 -22.90 -69.98
C ILE A 2 -54.01 -22.75 -68.44
N HIS A 3 -54.97 -23.16 -67.60
CA HIS A 3 -55.30 -24.49 -67.04
C HIS A 3 -54.57 -24.91 -65.74
N ASN A 4 -55.35 -24.92 -64.65
CA ASN A 4 -55.67 -26.05 -63.75
C ASN A 4 -54.75 -26.58 -62.62
N HIS A 5 -55.41 -26.68 -61.45
CA HIS A 5 -55.46 -27.76 -60.44
C HIS A 5 -54.41 -27.91 -59.30
N ARG A 6 -54.95 -27.83 -58.06
CA ARG A 6 -54.54 -28.42 -56.75
C ARG A 6 -54.17 -29.93 -56.84
N PRO A 7 -53.48 -30.60 -55.86
CA PRO A 7 -53.78 -30.60 -54.40
C PRO A 7 -52.63 -30.89 -53.38
N TYR A 8 -53.01 -30.95 -52.09
CA TYR A 8 -52.30 -31.44 -50.88
C TYR A 8 -51.83 -32.91 -50.96
N PRO A 9 -50.87 -33.35 -50.11
CA PRO A 9 -51.15 -34.04 -48.81
C PRO A 9 -50.22 -33.53 -47.66
N SER A 10 -50.58 -33.43 -46.37
CA SER A 10 -50.99 -34.38 -45.31
C SER A 10 -49.96 -35.43 -44.82
N THR A 11 -49.88 -35.52 -43.47
CA THR A 11 -49.30 -36.57 -42.57
C THR A 11 -47.78 -36.47 -42.31
N THR A 12 -47.23 -36.53 -41.09
CA THR A 12 -47.57 -37.36 -39.91
C THR A 12 -46.97 -36.80 -38.60
N ILE A 13 -47.70 -36.96 -37.49
CA ILE A 13 -47.34 -36.65 -36.09
C ILE A 13 -46.82 -37.94 -35.40
N ILE A 14 -46.31 -37.77 -34.17
CA ILE A 14 -46.27 -38.68 -32.99
C ILE A 14 -44.94 -39.45 -32.72
N PRO A 15 -44.65 -39.85 -31.44
CA PRO A 15 -43.81 -39.13 -30.45
C PRO A 15 -42.75 -40.07 -29.79
N MET A 16 -42.01 -39.61 -28.77
CA MET A 16 -41.60 -40.41 -27.57
C MET A 16 -40.73 -39.55 -26.63
N GLN A 17 -41.27 -39.10 -25.49
CA GLN A 17 -41.20 -39.72 -24.15
C GLN A 17 -39.95 -39.33 -23.33
N THR A 18 -40.19 -38.34 -22.45
CA THR A 18 -39.85 -38.29 -21.02
C THR A 18 -38.71 -39.16 -20.48
N HIS A 19 -37.72 -38.50 -19.87
CA HIS A 19 -37.40 -38.79 -18.47
C HIS A 19 -37.06 -37.49 -17.74
N CYS A 20 -38.02 -37.00 -16.95
CA CYS A 20 -37.75 -36.13 -15.81
C CYS A 20 -37.11 -36.99 -14.72
N GLN A 21 -35.95 -36.58 -14.21
CA GLN A 21 -35.64 -36.65 -12.77
C GLN A 21 -34.86 -35.39 -12.44
N GLY A 22 -35.50 -34.53 -11.63
CA GLY A 22 -34.92 -33.28 -11.18
C GLY A 22 -33.80 -33.50 -10.17
N LEU A 23 -33.05 -32.42 -9.93
CA LEU A 23 -32.65 -31.97 -8.60
C LEU A 23 -32.20 -30.52 -8.75
N SER A 24 -33.00 -29.63 -8.18
CA SER A 24 -32.67 -28.24 -7.90
C SER A 24 -31.51 -28.20 -6.91
N SER A 25 -30.47 -27.42 -7.22
CA SER A 25 -29.58 -26.84 -6.22
C SER A 25 -28.71 -25.76 -6.84
N PHE A 26 -28.85 -24.57 -6.27
CA PHE A 26 -27.96 -23.42 -6.39
C PHE A 26 -26.50 -23.84 -6.56
N ASN A 27 -25.90 -23.49 -7.69
CA ASN A 27 -24.47 -23.69 -7.91
C ASN A 27 -23.86 -22.43 -8.52
N THR A 28 -23.48 -21.50 -7.65
CA THR A 28 -22.57 -20.39 -7.98
C THR A 28 -21.25 -21.02 -8.41
N GLN A 29 -20.99 -21.01 -9.72
CA GLN A 29 -19.86 -21.69 -10.34
C GLN A 29 -18.53 -21.31 -9.67
N LEU A 30 -17.95 -22.29 -8.96
CA LEU A 30 -16.55 -22.25 -8.54
C LEU A 30 -15.62 -22.37 -9.75
N ARG A 31 -14.53 -21.61 -9.68
CA ARG A 31 -13.42 -21.54 -10.65
C ARG A 31 -12.95 -22.91 -11.14
N ARG A 32 -13.05 -23.17 -12.44
CA ARG A 32 -12.23 -24.16 -13.15
C ARG A 32 -10.98 -23.49 -13.71
N SER A 33 -9.80 -24.02 -13.37
CA SER A 33 -8.54 -23.76 -14.07
C SER A 33 -7.93 -25.10 -14.46
N THR A 34 -8.21 -25.56 -15.67
CA THR A 34 -7.45 -26.64 -16.32
C THR A 34 -6.45 -26.03 -17.30
N ARG A 35 -5.16 -26.30 -17.08
CA ARG A 35 -4.12 -26.12 -18.08
C ARG A 35 -4.25 -27.23 -19.11
N SER A 36 -4.35 -26.88 -20.38
CA SER A 36 -3.87 -27.71 -21.50
C SER A 36 -3.47 -26.78 -22.64
N ALA A 37 -2.26 -26.97 -23.14
CA ALA A 37 -1.64 -26.19 -24.19
C ALA A 37 -1.84 -26.90 -25.53
N VAL A 38 -2.43 -26.24 -26.54
CA VAL A 38 -2.21 -26.52 -27.98
C VAL A 38 -2.45 -25.23 -28.78
N SER A 39 -1.60 -25.03 -29.79
CA SER A 39 -1.53 -23.90 -30.73
C SER A 39 -2.66 -23.85 -31.75
N SER A 40 -3.08 -22.65 -32.19
CA SER A 40 -3.41 -22.38 -33.60
C SER A 40 -3.51 -20.88 -33.90
N LYS A 41 -3.27 -20.54 -35.17
CA LYS A 41 -3.10 -19.23 -35.82
C LYS A 41 -4.39 -18.40 -35.96
N ARG A 42 -4.22 -17.07 -35.88
CA ARG A 42 -4.90 -15.95 -36.61
C ARG A 42 -6.43 -15.92 -36.71
N ARG A 43 -7.04 -14.79 -36.28
CA ARG A 43 -7.39 -13.59 -37.10
C ARG A 43 -8.01 -12.51 -36.19
N SER A 44 -7.52 -11.28 -36.29
CA SER A 44 -8.12 -10.10 -35.65
C SER A 44 -9.45 -9.71 -36.33
N PRO A 45 -10.36 -9.06 -35.59
CA PRO A 45 -10.97 -7.85 -36.15
C PRO A 45 -11.10 -6.68 -35.15
N ALA A 46 -10.94 -5.49 -35.75
CA ALA A 46 -11.49 -4.17 -35.44
C ALA A 46 -11.52 -3.63 -33.99
N LYS A 47 -10.78 -2.53 -33.79
CA LYS A 47 -10.94 -1.58 -32.69
C LYS A 47 -12.32 -0.89 -32.77
N PRO A 48 -12.97 -0.58 -31.63
CA PRO A 48 -13.89 0.54 -31.56
C PRO A 48 -13.16 1.82 -31.14
N GLU A 49 -13.75 2.90 -31.58
CA GLU A 49 -13.23 4.26 -31.68
C GLU A 49 -13.04 4.95 -30.33
N ASP A 50 -12.11 5.90 -30.34
CA ASP A 50 -11.78 6.81 -29.24
C ASP A 50 -12.91 7.84 -29.09
N ASP A 51 -13.68 7.78 -28.00
CA ASP A 51 -14.63 8.83 -27.66
C ASP A 51 -14.01 9.82 -26.67
N ASP A 52 -13.84 11.02 -27.23
CA ASP A 52 -13.48 12.31 -26.68
C ASP A 52 -14.33 12.66 -25.43
N TRP A 53 -13.67 12.89 -24.29
CA TRP A 53 -14.30 13.50 -23.13
C TRP A 53 -13.67 14.87 -22.93
N GLN A 54 -14.32 15.86 -23.52
CA GLN A 54 -14.03 17.27 -23.31
C GLN A 54 -14.20 17.62 -21.82
N LYS A 55 -13.18 18.30 -21.28
CA LYS A 55 -13.19 18.92 -19.96
C LYS A 55 -13.77 20.33 -20.10
N GLU A 56 -14.79 20.63 -19.32
CA GLU A 56 -15.00 21.99 -18.83
C GLU A 56 -15.10 21.98 -17.30
N ASP A 57 -14.41 22.99 -16.79
CA ASP A 57 -14.52 23.69 -15.53
C ASP A 57 -13.75 23.26 -14.27
N GLU A 58 -13.01 24.28 -13.86
CA GLU A 58 -12.13 24.49 -12.73
C GLU A 58 -12.92 24.39 -11.43
N ASP A 59 -12.36 23.66 -10.47
CA ASP A 59 -12.47 24.08 -9.08
C ASP A 59 -11.23 23.69 -8.29
N ASN A 60 -10.83 24.68 -7.50
CA ASN A 60 -9.54 24.89 -6.87
C ASN A 60 -9.56 24.34 -5.45
N GLU A 61 -8.89 23.21 -5.20
CA GLU A 61 -8.52 22.82 -3.84
C GLU A 61 -7.05 22.40 -3.78
N LYS A 62 -6.31 23.16 -2.96
CA LYS A 62 -4.88 23.04 -2.67
C LYS A 62 -4.61 21.76 -1.88
N GLU A 63 -3.98 20.78 -2.50
CA GLU A 63 -3.37 19.64 -1.84
C GLU A 63 -1.89 19.95 -1.54
N SER A 64 -1.50 19.89 -0.27
CA SER A 64 -0.12 20.09 0.18
C SER A 64 0.69 18.83 -0.06
N ASP A 65 1.47 18.84 -1.14
CA ASP A 65 2.45 17.81 -1.49
C ASP A 65 3.71 17.95 -0.61
N ARG A 66 4.04 16.90 0.15
CA ARG A 66 5.39 16.65 0.65
C ARG A 66 5.81 15.26 0.19
N GLY A 67 6.30 15.21 -1.04
CA GLY A 67 6.99 14.08 -1.61
C GLY A 67 8.26 13.71 -0.82
N TYR A 68 8.43 12.40 -0.62
CA TYR A 68 9.74 11.79 -0.49
C TYR A 68 9.88 10.78 -1.62
N ASP A 69 10.71 11.15 -2.60
CA ASP A 69 11.19 10.31 -3.67
C ASP A 69 12.01 9.14 -3.11
N ALA A 70 11.53 7.91 -3.30
CA ALA A 70 12.34 6.71 -3.17
C ALA A 70 12.57 6.10 -4.55
N VAL A 71 13.68 6.52 -5.14
CA VAL A 71 14.35 5.96 -6.33
C VAL A 71 14.41 4.43 -6.23
N LEU A 72 13.63 3.74 -7.07
CA LEU A 72 13.71 2.29 -7.26
C LEU A 72 15.03 1.93 -7.96
N LYS A 73 16.09 1.71 -7.19
CA LYS A 73 17.30 1.02 -7.65
C LYS A 73 16.96 -0.46 -7.90
N ARG A 74 16.82 -0.81 -9.18
CA ARG A 74 16.79 -2.20 -9.67
C ARG A 74 18.15 -2.85 -9.40
N GLY A 75 18.19 -3.85 -8.51
CA GLY A 75 19.34 -4.74 -8.34
C GLY A 75 19.52 -5.69 -9.55
N PRO A 76 20.74 -6.16 -9.83
CA PRO A 76 21.10 -6.68 -11.14
C PRO A 76 20.58 -8.09 -11.40
N ALA A 77 20.07 -8.26 -12.61
CA ALA A 77 19.68 -9.54 -13.19
C ALA A 77 20.88 -10.47 -13.37
N LYS A 78 20.67 -11.75 -13.06
CA LYS A 78 21.57 -12.87 -13.34
C LYS A 78 22.00 -12.86 -14.81
N ARG A 79 23.27 -12.58 -15.05
CA ARG A 79 23.90 -12.63 -16.37
C ARG A 79 24.14 -14.09 -16.75
N ARG A 80 23.29 -14.61 -17.64
CA ARG A 80 23.50 -15.84 -18.42
C ARG A 80 24.61 -15.55 -19.43
N ARG A 81 25.73 -16.27 -19.37
CA ARG A 81 26.78 -16.21 -20.41
C ARG A 81 26.74 -17.51 -21.22
N THR A 82 26.53 -17.35 -22.51
CA THR A 82 26.62 -18.38 -23.54
C THR A 82 27.85 -18.06 -24.40
N ILE A 83 28.72 -19.08 -24.57
CA ILE A 83 29.70 -19.34 -25.63
C ILE A 83 30.82 -18.31 -25.89
N MET A 84 32.08 -18.73 -25.68
CA MET A 84 33.15 -18.64 -26.68
C MET A 84 34.11 -19.83 -26.55
N THR A 85 34.55 -20.27 -27.73
CA THR A 85 35.35 -21.44 -28.08
C THR A 85 36.86 -21.22 -27.95
N ALA A 86 37.57 -22.35 -27.74
CA ALA A 86 38.91 -22.69 -28.22
C ALA A 86 40.08 -21.69 -28.07
N ALA A 87 41.05 -22.05 -27.22
CA ALA A 87 42.48 -21.96 -27.56
C ALA A 87 43.29 -22.93 -26.70
N ALA A 88 44.10 -23.75 -27.36
CA ALA A 88 44.94 -24.77 -26.78
C ALA A 88 46.17 -24.20 -26.05
N LYS A 89 46.59 -24.83 -24.95
CA LYS A 89 48.00 -25.16 -24.69
C LYS A 89 48.15 -26.19 -23.58
N LYS A 90 49.00 -27.18 -23.89
CA LYS A 90 49.47 -28.30 -23.07
C LYS A 90 50.11 -27.81 -21.76
N THR A 91 49.92 -28.54 -20.64
CA THR A 91 50.99 -29.32 -19.99
C THR A 91 50.52 -30.04 -18.71
N LYS A 92 50.85 -31.34 -18.69
CA LYS A 92 51.26 -32.21 -17.57
C LYS A 92 50.34 -32.43 -16.35
N ALA A 93 50.09 -33.72 -16.17
CA ALA A 93 49.49 -34.39 -15.03
C ALA A 93 50.27 -34.19 -13.73
N MET A 94 49.53 -34.17 -12.61
CA MET A 94 49.90 -34.87 -11.38
C MET A 94 48.65 -35.12 -10.53
N LYS A 95 48.36 -36.41 -10.29
CA LYS A 95 47.39 -36.90 -9.31
C LYS A 95 47.87 -36.56 -7.90
N ALA A 96 46.98 -36.05 -7.06
CA ALA A 96 47.07 -36.27 -5.62
C ALA A 96 45.66 -36.31 -5.01
N THR A 97 45.31 -37.50 -4.57
CA THR A 97 44.15 -37.94 -3.82
C THR A 97 44.11 -37.28 -2.44
N SER A 98 42.94 -36.84 -1.94
CA SER A 98 42.55 -36.98 -0.52
C SER A 98 41.17 -36.35 -0.21
N THR A 99 40.21 -37.24 0.01
CA THR A 99 39.20 -37.23 1.09
C THR A 99 38.06 -36.19 1.09
N GLN A 100 36.93 -36.60 0.52
CA GLN A 100 35.62 -36.00 0.77
C GLN A 100 35.12 -36.32 2.20
N ILE A 101 35.04 -35.31 3.06
CA ILE A 101 34.19 -35.37 4.26
C ILE A 101 32.76 -35.04 3.83
N LYS A 102 31.94 -36.08 3.61
CA LYS A 102 30.48 -35.92 3.45
C LYS A 102 29.88 -35.45 4.76
N ARG A 103 29.63 -34.15 4.90
CA ARG A 103 28.76 -33.61 5.95
C ARG A 103 27.35 -34.17 5.72
N LYS A 104 26.95 -35.10 6.59
CA LYS A 104 25.60 -35.67 6.68
C LYS A 104 24.65 -34.52 7.02
N GLN A 105 23.93 -33.99 6.03
CA GLN A 105 22.77 -33.15 6.29
C GLN A 105 21.71 -34.04 6.95
N THR A 106 21.41 -33.77 8.21
CA THR A 106 20.22 -34.30 8.86
C THR A 106 19.01 -33.76 8.13
N GLU A 107 18.43 -34.55 7.25
CA GLU A 107 17.09 -34.31 6.71
C GLU A 107 16.14 -34.17 7.90
N LYS A 108 15.65 -32.94 8.12
CA LYS A 108 14.49 -32.73 8.98
C LYS A 108 13.36 -33.56 8.36
N LYS A 109 13.02 -34.70 8.98
CA LYS A 109 11.83 -35.50 8.66
C LYS A 109 10.67 -34.54 8.46
N ARG A 110 10.21 -34.37 7.22
CA ARG A 110 8.95 -33.69 6.95
C ARG A 110 7.89 -34.49 7.67
N ARG A 111 7.23 -33.87 8.66
CA ARG A 111 6.09 -34.48 9.34
C ARG A 111 5.01 -34.66 8.28
N ASP A 112 4.64 -35.91 8.03
CA ASP A 112 3.61 -36.27 7.06
C ASP A 112 2.23 -36.07 7.70
N LEU A 113 1.42 -35.19 7.11
CA LEU A 113 0.05 -34.92 7.52
C LEU A 113 -0.96 -35.68 6.64
N SER A 114 -0.52 -36.66 5.85
CA SER A 114 -1.39 -37.51 5.03
C SER A 114 -2.50 -38.23 5.82
N LEU A 115 -2.31 -38.42 7.13
CA LEU A 115 -3.28 -39.06 8.03
C LEU A 115 -4.35 -38.11 8.57
N LEU A 116 -4.24 -36.80 8.34
CA LEU A 116 -5.20 -35.82 8.84
C LEU A 116 -6.63 -36.13 8.34
N PRO A 117 -6.87 -36.40 7.04
CA PRO A 117 -8.20 -36.76 6.54
C PRO A 117 -8.74 -38.11 7.04
N THR A 118 -7.89 -38.97 7.61
CA THR A 118 -8.30 -40.27 8.17
C THR A 118 -8.74 -40.19 9.63
N MET A 119 -8.60 -39.01 10.26
CA MET A 119 -9.06 -38.79 11.63
C MET A 119 -10.60 -38.79 11.73
N PRO A 120 -11.17 -39.20 12.87
CA PRO A 120 -12.58 -39.04 13.16
C PRO A 120 -13.04 -37.59 12.96
N LEU A 121 -14.24 -37.43 12.40
CA LEU A 121 -14.79 -36.12 12.05
C LEU A 121 -14.84 -35.17 13.26
N ASP A 122 -15.16 -35.67 14.45
CA ASP A 122 -15.25 -34.86 15.66
C ASP A 122 -13.90 -34.19 16.03
N ILE A 123 -12.79 -34.92 15.83
CA ILE A 123 -11.44 -34.38 16.07
C ILE A 123 -11.13 -33.32 15.03
N LEU A 124 -11.47 -33.57 13.75
CA LEU A 124 -11.30 -32.60 12.67
C LEU A 124 -12.07 -31.31 12.92
N LEU A 125 -13.34 -31.43 13.32
CA LEU A 125 -14.19 -30.28 13.63
C LEU A 125 -13.63 -29.48 14.81
N THR A 126 -13.16 -30.17 15.85
CA THR A 126 -12.48 -29.54 16.99
C THR A 126 -11.25 -28.76 16.54
N VAL A 127 -10.41 -29.36 15.68
CA VAL A 127 -9.24 -28.67 15.11
C VAL A 127 -9.68 -27.45 14.30
N TYR A 128 -10.71 -27.56 13.46
CA TYR A 128 -11.20 -26.47 12.63
C TYR A 128 -11.72 -25.29 13.43
N THR A 129 -12.40 -25.54 14.57
CA THR A 129 -12.87 -24.46 15.45
C THR A 129 -11.74 -23.71 16.16
N MET A 130 -10.53 -24.28 16.20
CA MET A 130 -9.34 -23.66 16.80
C MET A 130 -8.50 -22.87 15.78
N LEU A 131 -8.85 -22.93 14.49
CA LEU A 131 -8.13 -22.20 13.44
C LEU A 131 -8.56 -20.74 13.39
N SER A 132 -7.66 -19.89 12.92
CA SER A 132 -8.05 -18.54 12.52
C SER A 132 -9.03 -18.61 11.32
N PRO A 133 -9.94 -17.63 11.15
CA PRO A 133 -10.82 -17.55 10.00
C PRO A 133 -10.04 -17.62 8.68
N GLN A 134 -8.88 -16.97 8.63
CA GLN A 134 -8.05 -16.92 7.44
C GLN A 134 -7.48 -18.30 7.09
N ASP A 135 -7.08 -19.08 8.10
CA ASP A 135 -6.56 -20.44 7.92
C ASP A 135 -7.66 -21.41 7.52
N LEU A 136 -8.85 -21.30 8.12
CA LEU A 136 -10.00 -22.13 7.75
C LEU A 136 -10.45 -21.87 6.31
N ILE A 137 -10.47 -20.61 5.86
CA ILE A 137 -10.70 -20.24 4.45
C ILE A 137 -9.61 -20.82 3.53
N ASN A 138 -8.36 -20.80 3.97
CA ASN A 138 -7.29 -21.36 3.17
C ASN A 138 -7.42 -22.87 3.06
N LEU A 139 -7.76 -23.55 4.16
CA LEU A 139 -7.99 -24.99 4.21
C LEU A 139 -9.12 -25.42 3.28
N SER A 140 -10.25 -24.70 3.27
CA SER A 140 -11.36 -25.00 2.35
C SER A 140 -10.99 -24.83 0.87
N ARG A 141 -9.88 -24.16 0.57
CA ARG A 141 -9.37 -23.94 -0.80
C ARG A 141 -8.19 -24.85 -1.18
N VAL A 142 -7.76 -25.75 -0.30
CA VAL A 142 -6.64 -26.67 -0.57
C VAL A 142 -7.04 -27.77 -1.54
N ASP A 143 -8.22 -28.37 -1.34
CA ASP A 143 -8.71 -29.52 -2.10
C ASP A 143 -10.23 -29.46 -2.30
N GLU A 144 -10.73 -30.13 -3.33
CA GLU A 144 -12.15 -30.18 -3.65
C GLU A 144 -12.98 -30.82 -2.52
N ASN A 145 -12.47 -31.85 -1.86
CA ASN A 145 -13.18 -32.49 -0.74
C ASN A 145 -13.27 -31.55 0.46
N PHE A 146 -12.16 -30.87 0.81
CA PHE A 146 -12.19 -29.86 1.87
C PHE A 146 -13.17 -28.74 1.55
N CYS A 147 -13.21 -28.27 0.30
CA CYS A 147 -14.17 -27.28 -0.14
C CYS A 147 -15.59 -27.79 0.08
N ARG A 148 -15.96 -28.93 -0.53
CA ARG A 148 -17.32 -29.48 -0.46
C ARG A 148 -17.78 -29.74 0.97
N THR A 149 -16.91 -30.28 1.81
CA THR A 149 -17.24 -30.57 3.22
C THR A 149 -17.39 -29.29 4.01
N LEU A 150 -16.42 -28.37 3.97
CA LEU A 150 -16.44 -27.16 4.80
C LEU A 150 -17.48 -26.14 4.34
N THR A 151 -17.89 -26.12 3.07
CA THR A 151 -18.95 -25.21 2.60
C THR A 151 -20.35 -25.80 2.74
N ALA A 152 -20.50 -27.03 3.22
CA ALA A 152 -21.79 -27.65 3.43
C ALA A 152 -22.54 -26.99 4.61
N ASN A 153 -23.87 -26.86 4.48
CA ASN A 153 -24.70 -26.16 5.47
C ASN A 153 -24.62 -26.77 6.87
N ASN A 154 -24.40 -28.09 6.97
CA ASN A 154 -24.26 -28.80 8.25
C ASN A 154 -23.00 -28.41 9.04
N LEU A 155 -22.02 -27.74 8.42
CA LEU A 155 -20.81 -27.23 9.09
C LEU A 155 -20.84 -25.71 9.32
N SER A 156 -21.99 -25.07 9.18
CA SER A 156 -22.14 -23.63 9.45
C SER A 156 -21.74 -23.24 10.88
N PHE A 157 -21.93 -24.16 11.84
CA PHE A 157 -21.56 -23.93 13.24
C PHE A 157 -20.04 -23.76 13.44
N VAL A 158 -19.20 -24.40 12.61
CA VAL A 158 -17.73 -24.26 12.67
C VAL A 158 -17.34 -22.84 12.27
N TRP A 159 -17.89 -22.36 11.15
CA TRP A 159 -17.66 -21.02 10.66
C TRP A 159 -18.18 -19.95 11.62
N LYS A 160 -19.36 -20.19 12.21
CA LYS A 160 -19.93 -19.33 13.25
C LYS A 160 -19.00 -19.22 14.47
N ALA A 161 -18.51 -20.36 14.98
CA ALA A 161 -17.59 -20.39 16.12
C ALA A 161 -16.28 -19.62 15.83
N VAL A 162 -15.67 -19.87 14.68
CA VAL A 162 -14.42 -19.20 14.27
C VAL A 162 -14.64 -17.70 14.04
N ARG A 163 -15.78 -17.31 13.49
CA ARG A 163 -16.14 -15.90 13.32
C ARG A 163 -16.28 -15.19 14.66
N GLU A 164 -17.00 -15.79 15.61
CA GLU A 164 -17.26 -15.20 16.92
C GLU A 164 -15.98 -15.07 17.74
N ALA A 165 -15.09 -16.07 17.68
CA ALA A 165 -13.77 -16.03 18.31
C ALA A 165 -12.92 -14.82 17.85
N ASP A 166 -13.03 -14.46 16.56
CA ASP A 166 -12.29 -13.34 15.96
C ASP A 166 -13.08 -12.02 15.93
N GLY A 167 -14.23 -11.95 16.62
CA GLY A 167 -15.04 -10.74 16.75
C GLY A 167 -15.74 -10.30 15.45
N GLY A 168 -16.10 -11.25 14.59
CA GLY A 168 -16.89 -11.01 13.39
C GLY A 168 -18.37 -10.78 13.69
N ILE A 169 -19.03 -9.99 12.84
CA ILE A 169 -20.47 -9.69 12.96
C ILE A 169 -21.33 -10.83 12.41
N GLU A 170 -22.55 -10.98 12.93
CA GLU A 170 -23.54 -11.95 12.46
C GLU A 170 -23.87 -11.76 10.96
N PRO A 171 -24.19 -12.82 10.19
CA PRO A 171 -24.50 -12.70 8.79
C PRO A 171 -25.91 -12.13 8.65
N PRO A 172 -26.16 -11.29 7.64
CA PRO A 172 -27.51 -11.03 7.17
C PRO A 172 -28.24 -12.34 6.82
N GLN A 173 -29.57 -12.33 6.94
CA GLN A 173 -30.39 -13.49 6.60
C GLN A 173 -30.12 -13.97 5.16
N GLY A 174 -29.99 -15.29 5.00
CA GLY A 174 -29.78 -15.93 3.69
C GLY A 174 -28.32 -15.97 3.20
N ILE A 175 -27.36 -15.42 3.94
CA ILE A 175 -25.93 -15.61 3.62
C ILE A 175 -25.37 -16.82 4.38
N PRO A 176 -24.75 -17.79 3.70
CA PRO A 176 -24.08 -18.90 4.37
C PRO A 176 -22.84 -18.41 5.14
N GLU A 177 -22.63 -18.94 6.34
CA GLU A 177 -21.56 -18.52 7.27
C GLU A 177 -20.17 -18.54 6.63
N TYR A 178 -19.82 -19.58 5.85
CA TYR A 178 -18.56 -19.62 5.12
C TYR A 178 -18.34 -18.39 4.23
N ARG A 179 -19.35 -18.02 3.44
CA ARG A 179 -19.26 -16.88 2.52
C ARG A 179 -19.11 -15.58 3.30
N TRP A 180 -19.82 -15.47 4.41
CA TRP A 180 -19.74 -14.32 5.29
C TRP A 180 -18.36 -14.16 5.93
N VAL A 181 -17.78 -15.25 6.43
CA VAL A 181 -16.42 -15.27 6.97
C VAL A 181 -15.38 -14.90 5.91
N ASP A 182 -15.53 -15.35 4.67
CA ASP A 182 -14.64 -14.94 3.57
C ASP A 182 -14.76 -13.44 3.21
N LEU A 183 -15.96 -12.85 3.33
CA LEU A 183 -16.12 -11.40 3.17
C LEU A 183 -15.47 -10.63 4.31
N LEU A 184 -15.66 -11.05 5.57
CA LEU A 184 -15.12 -10.36 6.74
C LEU A 184 -13.59 -10.51 6.87
N PHE A 185 -13.08 -11.73 6.74
CA PHE A 185 -11.72 -12.12 7.10
C PHE A 185 -10.90 -12.70 5.94
N GLY A 186 -11.51 -12.94 4.80
CA GLY A 186 -10.83 -13.52 3.65
C GLY A 186 -9.78 -12.61 3.03
N LYS A 187 -9.00 -13.22 2.14
CA LYS A 187 -7.94 -12.50 1.41
C LYS A 187 -8.54 -11.37 0.59
N SER A 188 -7.82 -10.25 0.50
CA SER A 188 -8.18 -9.09 -0.32
C SER A 188 -7.96 -9.34 -1.82
N VAL A 189 -8.50 -10.43 -2.36
CA VAL A 189 -8.40 -10.83 -3.77
C VAL A 189 -9.76 -10.64 -4.43
N CYS A 190 -9.76 -10.26 -5.71
CA CYS A 190 -10.99 -10.17 -6.47
C CYS A 190 -11.65 -11.55 -6.66
N ASP A 191 -12.98 -11.59 -6.53
CA ASP A 191 -13.76 -12.81 -6.71
C ASP A 191 -13.65 -13.32 -8.17
N PHE A 192 -13.53 -12.41 -9.14
CA PHE A 192 -13.56 -12.71 -10.58
C PHE A 192 -12.19 -12.80 -11.27
N CYS A 193 -11.12 -12.30 -10.65
CA CYS A 193 -9.80 -12.26 -11.28
C CYS A 193 -8.66 -12.35 -10.24
N PRO A 194 -7.39 -12.54 -10.62
CA PRO A 194 -6.28 -12.67 -9.66
C PRO A 194 -5.80 -11.33 -9.06
N ALA A 195 -6.53 -10.23 -9.26
CA ALA A 195 -6.18 -8.93 -8.69
C ALA A 195 -6.22 -8.98 -7.16
N LYS A 196 -5.26 -8.30 -6.51
CA LYS A 196 -5.09 -8.23 -5.06
C LYS A 196 -5.42 -6.83 -4.53
N ASN A 197 -5.45 -6.68 -3.21
CA ASN A 197 -5.77 -5.44 -2.49
C ASN A 197 -7.15 -4.89 -2.82
N VAL A 198 -8.14 -5.79 -2.86
CA VAL A 198 -9.53 -5.48 -3.19
C VAL A 198 -10.38 -5.45 -1.92
N SER A 199 -11.05 -4.33 -1.70
CA SER A 199 -12.06 -4.17 -0.64
C SER A 199 -13.36 -4.88 -1.00
N VAL A 200 -14.15 -5.20 0.02
CA VAL A 200 -15.52 -5.69 -0.18
C VAL A 200 -16.39 -4.51 -0.59
N ASP A 201 -17.21 -4.70 -1.61
CA ASP A 201 -18.39 -3.88 -1.83
C ASP A 201 -19.54 -4.51 -1.03
N TRP A 202 -19.97 -3.85 0.05
CA TRP A 202 -20.98 -4.39 0.97
C TRP A 202 -22.39 -4.36 0.38
N THR A 203 -22.67 -3.47 -0.57
CA THR A 203 -23.93 -3.43 -1.30
C THR A 203 -24.05 -4.63 -2.24
N LEU A 204 -22.98 -4.94 -2.97
CA LEU A 204 -22.93 -6.10 -3.87
C LEU A 204 -22.58 -7.42 -3.15
N ARG A 205 -22.04 -7.34 -1.93
CA ARG A 205 -21.52 -8.46 -1.11
C ARG A 205 -20.43 -9.27 -1.81
N ARG A 206 -19.48 -8.57 -2.45
CA ARG A 206 -18.39 -9.19 -3.23
C ARG A 206 -17.13 -8.34 -3.30
N ARG A 207 -15.97 -8.97 -3.51
CA ARG A 207 -14.68 -8.29 -3.71
C ARG A 207 -14.44 -8.08 -5.19
N VAL A 208 -14.60 -6.84 -5.66
CA VAL A 208 -14.49 -6.54 -7.09
C VAL A 208 -13.41 -5.50 -7.35
N CYS A 209 -12.41 -5.87 -8.16
CA CYS A 209 -11.37 -4.91 -8.54
C CYS A 209 -11.91 -3.90 -9.55
N LYS A 210 -11.21 -2.77 -9.69
CA LYS A 210 -11.58 -1.71 -10.65
C LYS A 210 -11.83 -2.21 -12.08
N ARG A 211 -11.05 -3.17 -12.58
CA ARG A 211 -11.24 -3.73 -13.94
C ARG A 211 -12.54 -4.51 -14.05
N CYS A 212 -12.85 -5.34 -13.06
CA CYS A 212 -14.08 -6.10 -13.03
C CYS A 212 -15.31 -5.22 -12.79
N LEU A 213 -15.19 -4.15 -11.99
CA LEU A 213 -16.25 -3.15 -11.85
C LEU A 213 -16.58 -2.49 -13.20
N MET A 214 -15.57 -2.05 -13.95
CA MET A 214 -15.78 -1.45 -15.29
C MET A 214 -16.47 -2.40 -16.27
N ALA A 215 -16.17 -3.70 -16.18
CA ALA A 215 -16.72 -4.69 -17.11
C ALA A 215 -18.14 -5.15 -16.76
N ASN A 216 -18.58 -4.97 -15.50
CA ASN A 216 -19.80 -5.58 -14.99
C ASN A 216 -20.77 -4.58 -14.34
N LEU A 217 -20.39 -3.31 -14.16
CA LEU A 217 -21.32 -2.28 -13.72
C LEU A 217 -21.97 -1.60 -14.91
N LEU A 218 -23.28 -1.45 -14.83
CA LEU A 218 -24.10 -0.73 -15.79
C LEU A 218 -24.77 0.45 -15.09
N CYS A 219 -24.55 1.67 -15.59
CA CYS A 219 -25.20 2.86 -15.08
C CYS A 219 -26.72 2.71 -15.21
N ALA A 220 -27.48 3.05 -14.17
CA ALA A 220 -28.93 2.88 -14.17
C ALA A 220 -29.62 3.59 -15.35
N SER A 221 -29.11 4.74 -15.77
CA SER A 221 -29.61 5.49 -16.93
C SER A 221 -29.43 4.76 -18.27
N ARG A 222 -28.51 3.79 -18.35
CA ARG A 222 -28.19 3.01 -19.57
C ARG A 222 -28.80 1.62 -19.58
N VAL A 223 -29.55 1.24 -18.54
CA VAL A 223 -30.13 -0.10 -18.40
C VAL A 223 -31.07 -0.43 -19.55
N ARG A 224 -31.99 0.47 -19.91
CA ARG A 224 -32.96 0.23 -21.00
C ARG A 224 -32.28 0.08 -22.36
N SER A 225 -31.14 0.73 -22.59
CA SER A 225 -30.39 0.60 -23.84
C SER A 225 -29.69 -0.76 -23.96
N HIS A 226 -29.23 -1.33 -22.84
CA HIS A 226 -28.58 -2.63 -22.81
C HIS A 226 -29.57 -3.80 -22.68
N PHE A 227 -30.68 -3.58 -22.00
CA PHE A 227 -31.74 -4.55 -21.77
C PHE A 227 -33.08 -3.93 -22.18
N PRO A 228 -33.42 -3.91 -23.49
CA PRO A 228 -34.64 -3.26 -23.98
C PRO A 228 -35.92 -3.91 -23.44
N ASP A 229 -35.89 -5.22 -23.21
CA ASP A 229 -37.04 -6.00 -22.74
C ASP A 229 -37.17 -6.04 -21.21
N ILE A 230 -36.39 -5.24 -20.47
CA ILE A 230 -36.40 -5.29 -19.01
C ILE A 230 -37.61 -4.54 -18.45
N ASN A 231 -38.42 -5.24 -17.66
CA ASN A 231 -39.46 -4.60 -16.88
C ASN A 231 -38.81 -3.85 -15.69
N THR A 232 -39.20 -2.59 -15.47
CA THR A 232 -38.74 -1.75 -14.37
C THR A 232 -38.92 -2.41 -13.00
N GLU A 233 -39.94 -3.27 -12.84
CA GLU A 233 -40.16 -4.03 -11.60
C GLU A 233 -39.00 -4.99 -11.27
N VAL A 234 -38.31 -5.53 -12.28
CA VAL A 234 -37.14 -6.41 -12.11
C VAL A 234 -35.98 -5.65 -11.47
N LEU A 235 -35.82 -4.38 -11.81
CA LEU A 235 -34.74 -3.54 -11.28
C LEU A 235 -34.88 -3.32 -9.77
N ASN A 236 -36.11 -3.28 -9.26
CA ASN A 236 -36.38 -3.20 -7.81
C ASN A 236 -36.04 -4.49 -7.05
N LEU A 237 -35.67 -5.56 -7.76
CA LEU A 237 -35.28 -6.87 -7.22
C LEU A 237 -33.76 -7.11 -7.28
N ILE A 238 -32.99 -6.06 -7.63
CA ILE A 238 -31.55 -6.09 -7.75
C ILE A 238 -30.94 -4.98 -6.89
N PRO A 239 -29.85 -5.24 -6.15
CA PRO A 239 -29.12 -4.19 -5.44
C PRO A 239 -28.57 -3.12 -6.39
N LEU A 240 -28.79 -1.86 -6.04
CA LEU A 240 -28.27 -0.67 -6.69
C LEU A 240 -27.11 -0.13 -5.85
N THR A 241 -25.92 -0.05 -6.43
CA THR A 241 -24.75 0.55 -5.78
C THR A 241 -24.47 1.94 -6.34
N TYR A 242 -24.11 2.88 -5.47
CA TYR A 242 -23.69 4.23 -5.87
C TYR A 242 -22.16 4.33 -6.03
N ALA A 243 -21.44 3.26 -5.66
CA ALA A 243 -20.00 3.18 -5.80
C ALA A 243 -19.65 2.73 -7.21
N GLY A 244 -19.26 3.68 -8.05
CA GLY A 244 -18.79 3.43 -9.40
C GLY A 244 -17.30 3.08 -9.46
N PRO A 245 -16.84 2.68 -10.64
CA PRO A 245 -15.43 2.50 -10.89
C PRO A 245 -14.64 3.79 -10.62
N ARG A 246 -13.39 3.68 -10.14
CA ARG A 246 -12.52 4.84 -9.82
C ARG A 246 -13.05 5.75 -8.70
N LYS A 247 -13.91 5.25 -7.80
CA LYS A 247 -14.58 6.06 -6.77
C LYS A 247 -15.53 7.12 -7.35
N MET A 248 -15.87 7.01 -8.64
CA MET A 248 -16.86 7.88 -9.25
C MET A 248 -18.22 7.54 -8.64
N ARG A 249 -18.96 8.55 -8.20
CA ARG A 249 -20.35 8.36 -7.76
C ARG A 249 -21.26 8.77 -8.91
N SER A 250 -22.29 7.98 -9.16
CA SER A 250 -23.37 8.36 -10.06
C SER A 250 -24.60 8.62 -9.22
N SER A 251 -25.26 9.75 -9.41
CA SER A 251 -26.56 10.05 -8.78
C SER A 251 -27.63 9.03 -9.19
N SER A 252 -27.54 8.44 -10.38
CA SER A 252 -28.44 7.40 -10.84
C SER A 252 -28.10 6.00 -10.32
N GLY A 253 -26.90 5.79 -9.78
CA GLY A 253 -26.43 4.47 -9.33
C GLY A 253 -26.08 3.50 -10.46
N TYR A 254 -25.66 2.29 -10.07
CA TYR A 254 -25.19 1.22 -10.95
C TYR A 254 -25.82 -0.13 -10.58
N TYR A 255 -26.18 -0.91 -11.59
CA TYR A 255 -26.55 -2.32 -11.45
C TYR A 255 -25.37 -3.23 -11.82
N TRP A 256 -25.31 -4.38 -11.17
CA TRP A 256 -24.39 -5.44 -11.57
C TRP A 256 -25.00 -6.26 -12.70
N ILE A 257 -24.38 -6.23 -13.89
CA ILE A 257 -24.89 -6.85 -15.12
C ILE A 257 -25.26 -8.33 -14.91
N PRO A 258 -24.41 -9.19 -14.32
CA PRO A 258 -24.79 -10.57 -14.03
C PRO A 258 -26.04 -10.71 -13.16
N ASP A 259 -26.24 -9.84 -12.15
CA ASP A 259 -27.42 -9.94 -11.28
C ASP A 259 -28.70 -9.55 -12.04
N VAL A 260 -28.59 -8.64 -13.03
CA VAL A 260 -29.71 -8.30 -13.92
C VAL A 260 -30.12 -9.50 -14.76
N VAL A 261 -29.15 -10.19 -15.36
CA VAL A 261 -29.40 -11.36 -16.20
C VAL A 261 -29.97 -12.51 -15.37
N ASP A 262 -29.39 -12.77 -14.19
CA ASP A 262 -29.80 -13.88 -13.32
C ASP A 262 -31.25 -13.70 -12.84
N ILE A 263 -31.59 -12.52 -12.31
CA ILE A 263 -32.94 -12.25 -11.80
C ILE A 263 -33.97 -12.21 -12.94
N GLN A 264 -33.61 -11.69 -14.11
CA GLN A 264 -34.50 -11.74 -15.27
C GLN A 264 -34.74 -13.19 -15.72
N GLY A 265 -33.72 -14.05 -15.68
CA GLY A 265 -33.84 -15.47 -15.99
C GLY A 265 -34.75 -16.21 -15.02
N GLU A 266 -34.57 -16.00 -13.71
CA GLU A 266 -35.37 -16.64 -12.66
C GLU A 266 -36.84 -16.26 -12.75
N ILE A 267 -37.14 -14.98 -13.05
CA ILE A 267 -38.53 -14.54 -13.27
C ILE A 267 -39.14 -15.22 -14.49
N LYS A 268 -38.42 -15.30 -15.61
CA LYS A 268 -38.90 -15.97 -16.84
C LYS A 268 -39.16 -17.46 -16.60
N GLU A 269 -38.29 -18.12 -15.83
CA GLU A 269 -38.47 -19.53 -15.47
C GLU A 269 -39.72 -19.72 -14.61
N LEU A 270 -39.92 -18.89 -13.59
CA LEU A 270 -41.13 -18.93 -12.76
C LEU A 270 -42.38 -18.65 -13.60
N GLU A 271 -42.37 -17.64 -14.48
CA GLU A 271 -43.50 -17.30 -15.36
C GLU A 271 -43.89 -18.47 -16.28
N SER A 272 -42.93 -19.31 -16.68
CA SER A 272 -43.17 -20.46 -17.55
C SER A 272 -43.92 -21.63 -16.90
N GLN A 273 -44.04 -21.63 -15.56
CA GLN A 273 -44.70 -22.71 -14.82
C GLN A 273 -46.23 -22.48 -14.72
N PRO A 274 -47.05 -23.55 -14.85
CA PRO A 274 -48.50 -23.43 -14.64
C PRO A 274 -48.79 -23.10 -13.16
N GLY A 275 -49.62 -22.07 -12.93
CA GLY A 275 -49.91 -21.59 -11.56
C GLY A 275 -48.87 -20.62 -10.98
N SER A 276 -48.01 -20.04 -11.83
CA SER A 276 -46.88 -19.20 -11.44
C SER A 276 -47.18 -17.90 -10.69
N SER A 277 -48.44 -17.48 -10.61
CA SER A 277 -48.82 -16.20 -9.97
C SER A 277 -48.37 -16.11 -8.50
N GLU A 278 -48.67 -17.12 -7.69
CA GLU A 278 -48.37 -17.12 -6.26
C GLU A 278 -46.86 -17.26 -5.97
N PRO A 279 -46.12 -18.23 -6.56
CA PRO A 279 -44.67 -18.33 -6.41
C PRO A 279 -43.91 -17.06 -6.85
N LEU A 280 -44.38 -16.39 -7.89
CA LEU A 280 -43.77 -15.17 -8.40
C LEU A 280 -44.01 -13.97 -7.49
N ILE A 281 -45.19 -13.87 -6.87
CA ILE A 281 -45.46 -12.86 -5.83
C ILE A 281 -44.58 -13.10 -4.60
N GLU A 282 -44.46 -14.35 -4.16
CA GLU A 282 -43.60 -14.73 -3.02
C GLU A 282 -42.14 -14.40 -3.31
N PHE A 283 -41.63 -14.80 -4.48
CA PHE A 283 -40.27 -14.50 -4.92
C PHE A 283 -39.99 -12.98 -4.93
N ARG A 284 -40.85 -12.19 -5.58
CA ARG A 284 -40.70 -10.73 -5.64
C ARG A 284 -40.72 -10.10 -4.25
N THR A 285 -41.61 -10.56 -3.36
CA THR A 285 -41.73 -10.05 -1.99
C THR A 285 -40.51 -10.38 -1.16
N SER A 286 -40.08 -11.65 -1.18
CA SER A 286 -38.87 -12.12 -0.49
C SER A 286 -37.63 -11.37 -0.96
N ARG A 287 -37.51 -11.15 -2.28
CA ARG A 287 -36.36 -10.46 -2.87
C ARG A 287 -36.32 -8.96 -2.54
N LYS A 288 -37.46 -8.27 -2.55
CA LYS A 288 -37.55 -6.87 -2.09
C LYS A 288 -37.10 -6.74 -0.64
N LYS A 289 -37.59 -7.63 0.23
CA LYS A 289 -37.19 -7.66 1.64
C LYS A 289 -35.69 -7.89 1.80
N LEU A 290 -35.11 -8.84 1.06
CA LEU A 290 -33.67 -9.10 1.08
C LEU A 290 -32.82 -7.87 0.72
N ILE A 291 -33.27 -7.07 -0.25
CA ILE A 291 -32.56 -5.85 -0.68
C ILE A 291 -32.66 -4.76 0.38
N GLU A 292 -33.86 -4.57 0.95
CA GLU A 292 -34.06 -3.62 2.04
C GLU A 292 -33.18 -3.95 3.25
N ASP A 293 -33.14 -5.22 3.65
CA ASP A 293 -32.29 -5.72 4.73
C ASP A 293 -30.80 -5.57 4.36
N THR A 294 -30.44 -5.77 3.10
CA THR A 294 -29.08 -5.52 2.61
C THR A 294 -28.66 -4.07 2.84
N TYR A 295 -29.47 -3.09 2.45
CA TYR A 295 -29.12 -1.68 2.63
C TYR A 295 -29.04 -1.27 4.10
N LYS A 296 -29.92 -1.81 4.95
CA LYS A 296 -29.85 -1.60 6.42
C LYS A 296 -28.53 -2.14 6.98
N ASP A 297 -28.07 -3.29 6.49
CA ASP A 297 -26.86 -3.94 6.96
C ASP A 297 -25.56 -3.36 6.41
N VAL A 298 -25.56 -2.69 5.24
CA VAL A 298 -24.33 -2.09 4.66
C VAL A 298 -23.62 -1.21 5.67
N ARG A 299 -24.35 -0.33 6.37
CA ARG A 299 -23.78 0.57 7.36
C ARG A 299 -23.08 -0.19 8.49
N ARG A 300 -23.73 -1.23 9.02
CA ARG A 300 -23.16 -2.12 10.06
C ARG A 300 -21.86 -2.76 9.58
N CYS A 301 -21.81 -3.20 8.32
CA CYS A 301 -20.63 -3.83 7.73
C CYS A 301 -19.47 -2.85 7.52
N GLU A 302 -19.77 -1.63 7.07
CA GLU A 302 -18.78 -0.57 6.91
C GLU A 302 -18.19 -0.11 8.25
N GLU A 303 -19.04 0.05 9.27
CA GLU A 303 -18.62 0.37 10.63
C GLU A 303 -17.72 -0.72 11.21
N TRP A 304 -18.10 -1.99 11.08
CA TRP A 304 -17.24 -3.10 11.49
C TRP A 304 -15.92 -3.13 10.72
N THR A 305 -15.94 -2.91 9.40
CA THR A 305 -14.71 -2.89 8.58
C THR A 305 -13.73 -1.84 9.08
N ARG A 306 -14.24 -0.64 9.40
CA ARG A 306 -13.43 0.47 9.94
C ARG A 306 -12.90 0.14 11.33
N ALA A 307 -13.76 -0.33 12.23
CA ALA A 307 -13.37 -0.68 13.60
C ALA A 307 -12.34 -1.81 13.65
N ASN A 308 -12.51 -2.86 12.84
CA ASN A 308 -11.57 -3.96 12.76
C ASN A 308 -10.22 -3.53 12.16
N ALA A 309 -10.23 -2.66 11.14
CA ALA A 309 -8.99 -2.11 10.57
C ALA A 309 -8.23 -1.24 11.61
N GLN A 310 -8.96 -0.43 12.37
CA GLN A 310 -8.40 0.39 13.44
C GLN A 310 -7.79 -0.49 14.54
N LYS A 311 -8.55 -1.49 15.03
CA LYS A 311 -8.07 -2.46 16.02
C LYS A 311 -6.76 -3.12 15.57
N LYS A 312 -6.68 -3.62 14.34
CA LYS A 312 -5.45 -4.23 13.79
C LYS A 312 -4.28 -3.24 13.72
N ALA A 313 -4.55 -1.99 13.39
CA ALA A 313 -3.52 -0.95 13.37
C ALA A 313 -3.01 -0.62 14.78
N ASP A 314 -3.91 -0.60 15.77
CA ASP A 314 -3.58 -0.38 17.18
C ASP A 314 -2.81 -1.56 17.77
N ASP A 315 -3.25 -2.80 17.54
CA ASP A 315 -2.54 -4.02 17.94
C ASP A 315 -1.11 -4.05 17.37
N SER A 316 -0.98 -3.76 16.07
CA SER A 316 0.32 -3.69 15.39
C SER A 316 1.20 -2.55 15.95
N LYS A 317 0.61 -1.41 16.33
CA LYS A 317 1.32 -0.30 16.98
C LYS A 317 1.79 -0.69 18.37
N GLN A 318 0.93 -1.31 19.18
CA GLN A 318 1.27 -1.79 20.52
C GLN A 318 2.46 -2.75 20.46
N LEU A 319 2.44 -3.74 19.56
CA LEU A 319 3.56 -4.67 19.39
C LEU A 319 4.87 -3.96 19.01
N ARG A 320 4.81 -2.92 18.16
CA ARG A 320 6.00 -2.10 17.83
C ARG A 320 6.51 -1.32 19.03
N ASP A 321 5.61 -0.74 19.83
CA ASP A 321 5.97 0.04 21.01
C ASP A 321 6.55 -0.85 22.12
N GLU A 322 5.97 -2.03 22.36
CA GLU A 322 6.49 -3.06 23.28
C GLU A 322 7.87 -3.55 22.82
N ARG A 323 8.02 -3.86 21.53
CA ARG A 323 9.31 -4.24 20.95
C ARG A 323 10.36 -3.15 21.15
N PHE A 324 10.01 -1.89 20.88
CA PHE A 324 10.93 -0.77 21.09
C PHE A 324 11.27 -0.60 22.56
N SER A 325 10.32 -0.75 23.48
CA SER A 325 10.56 -0.70 24.92
C SER A 325 11.60 -1.73 25.34
N MET A 326 11.49 -2.98 24.88
CA MET A 326 12.49 -4.01 25.15
C MET A 326 13.87 -3.68 24.58
N ILE A 327 13.92 -3.13 23.36
CA ILE A 327 15.17 -2.69 22.72
C ILE A 327 15.81 -1.54 23.51
N LYS A 328 15.00 -0.57 23.91
CA LYS A 328 15.40 0.58 24.73
C LYS A 328 16.04 0.11 26.02
N THR A 329 15.36 -0.74 26.79
CA THR A 329 15.90 -1.28 28.05
C THR A 329 17.27 -1.93 27.83
N ARG A 330 17.41 -2.79 26.81
CA ARG A 330 18.68 -3.47 26.52
C ARG A 330 19.79 -2.53 26.09
N LEU A 331 19.48 -1.46 25.34
CA LEU A 331 20.48 -0.46 24.94
C LEU A 331 20.92 0.39 26.14
N LEU A 332 19.99 0.77 27.02
CA LEU A 332 20.31 1.50 28.25
C LEU A 332 21.21 0.64 29.18
N GLU A 333 20.92 -0.65 29.32
CA GLU A 333 21.77 -1.61 30.07
C GLU A 333 23.19 -1.73 29.48
N LEU A 334 23.36 -1.48 28.18
CA LEU A 334 24.67 -1.45 27.52
C LEU A 334 25.39 -0.10 27.66
N GLY A 335 24.80 0.88 28.35
CA GLY A 335 25.40 2.19 28.62
C GLY A 335 25.12 3.25 27.55
N TYR A 336 24.19 3.00 26.62
CA TYR A 336 23.72 4.05 25.70
C TYR A 336 22.75 5.00 26.42
N ASN A 337 22.69 6.26 25.99
CA ASN A 337 21.79 7.25 26.58
C ASN A 337 20.46 7.31 25.82
N GLU A 338 19.48 8.03 26.38
CA GLU A 338 18.15 8.15 25.78
C GLU A 338 18.16 8.75 24.37
N ARG A 339 19.07 9.71 24.10
CA ARG A 339 19.20 10.35 22.79
C ARG A 339 19.69 9.36 21.73
N ASP A 340 20.61 8.46 22.09
CA ASP A 340 21.08 7.38 21.21
C ASP A 340 19.95 6.41 20.85
N VAL A 341 19.20 5.99 21.89
CA VAL A 341 18.09 5.04 21.76
C VAL A 341 16.97 5.63 20.91
N GLN A 342 16.65 6.91 21.11
CA GLN A 342 15.63 7.57 20.32
C GLN A 342 16.05 7.73 18.86
N GLY A 343 17.35 7.95 18.59
CA GLY A 343 17.89 8.04 17.24
C GLY A 343 17.71 6.79 16.39
N VAL A 344 17.53 5.62 17.01
CA VAL A 344 17.30 4.34 16.31
C VAL A 344 15.84 3.87 16.33
N ARG A 345 14.91 4.66 16.88
CA ARG A 345 13.50 4.28 17.02
C ARG A 345 12.84 3.96 15.68
N SER A 346 13.21 4.67 14.62
CA SER A 346 12.63 4.54 13.28
C SER A 346 13.27 3.46 12.42
N GLU A 347 14.24 2.71 12.96
CA GLU A 347 14.98 1.71 12.18
C GLU A 347 14.09 0.52 11.76
N PRO A 348 14.17 0.04 10.51
CA PRO A 348 13.23 -0.97 10.00
C PRO A 348 13.16 -2.28 10.81
N TYR A 349 14.26 -2.69 11.44
CA TYR A 349 14.31 -3.90 12.26
C TYR A 349 13.87 -3.66 13.72
N VAL A 350 13.74 -2.38 14.12
CA VAL A 350 13.16 -1.91 15.38
C VAL A 350 11.64 -1.77 15.25
N VAL A 351 11.15 -1.17 14.15
CA VAL A 351 9.73 -0.87 13.88
C VAL A 351 8.93 -2.10 13.39
N ARG A 352 9.28 -3.31 13.86
CA ARG A 352 8.58 -4.55 13.49
C ARG A 352 7.49 -4.87 14.50
N ASP A 353 6.35 -5.32 14.01
CA ASP A 353 5.19 -5.78 14.78
C ASP A 353 5.33 -7.26 15.17
N VAL A 354 6.50 -7.63 15.68
CA VAL A 354 6.83 -9.00 16.10
C VAL A 354 7.57 -8.94 17.42
N GLU A 355 7.31 -9.90 18.30
CA GLU A 355 8.00 -10.04 19.58
C GLU A 355 9.53 -10.08 19.39
N LEU A 356 10.26 -9.47 20.34
CA LEU A 356 11.71 -9.46 20.31
C LEU A 356 12.28 -10.77 20.86
N THR A 357 12.68 -11.66 19.96
CA THR A 357 13.37 -12.88 20.35
C THR A 357 14.85 -12.61 20.72
N PRO A 358 15.48 -13.42 21.58
CA PRO A 358 16.91 -13.31 21.87
C PRO A 358 17.80 -13.43 20.62
N GLN A 359 17.40 -14.27 19.65
CA GLN A 359 18.11 -14.44 18.39
C GLN A 359 18.03 -13.19 17.51
N ASP A 360 16.84 -12.58 17.40
CA ASP A 360 16.66 -11.34 16.65
C ASP A 360 17.50 -10.22 17.23
N TRP A 361 17.50 -10.08 18.56
CA TRP A 361 18.33 -9.10 19.27
C TRP A 361 19.81 -9.25 18.92
N ASN A 362 20.36 -10.46 19.03
CA ASN A 362 21.78 -10.71 18.74
C ASN A 362 22.16 -10.39 17.29
N ARG A 363 21.23 -10.61 16.36
CA ARG A 363 21.42 -10.29 14.94
C ARG A 363 21.39 -8.78 14.68
N MET A 364 20.47 -8.05 15.29
CA MET A 364 20.27 -6.62 15.03
C MET A 364 21.21 -5.71 15.81
N ARG A 365 21.66 -6.14 17.00
CA ARG A 365 22.48 -5.33 17.92
C ARG A 365 23.67 -4.68 17.23
N ARG A 366 24.47 -5.44 16.47
CA ARG A 366 25.66 -4.90 15.80
C ARG A 366 25.32 -3.77 14.82
N GLY A 367 24.17 -3.88 14.13
CA GLY A 367 23.69 -2.82 13.23
C GLY A 367 23.29 -1.57 14.00
N LEU A 368 22.60 -1.73 15.13
CA LEU A 368 22.23 -0.63 16.02
C LEU A 368 23.46 0.12 16.56
N GLU A 369 24.49 -0.59 16.99
CA GLU A 369 25.71 0.02 17.54
C GLU A 369 26.45 0.88 16.50
N VAL A 370 26.48 0.42 15.23
CA VAL A 370 27.04 1.22 14.12
C VAL A 370 26.22 2.47 13.89
N LEU A 371 24.89 2.35 13.83
CA LEU A 371 23.99 3.49 13.61
C LEU A 371 24.01 4.48 14.76
N ILE A 372 24.10 4.03 16.01
CA ILE A 372 24.26 4.91 17.17
C ILE A 372 25.55 5.73 17.03
N LYS A 373 26.65 5.10 16.61
CA LYS A 373 27.93 5.80 16.40
C LYS A 373 27.81 6.87 15.31
N GLU A 374 27.16 6.55 14.20
CA GLU A 374 26.90 7.50 13.10
C GLU A 374 26.01 8.65 13.55
N ASN A 375 24.92 8.34 14.27
CA ASN A 375 23.98 9.32 14.82
C ASN A 375 24.67 10.26 15.81
N ARG A 376 25.53 9.75 16.71
CA ARG A 376 26.32 10.60 17.62
C ARG A 376 27.24 11.57 16.88
N ALA A 377 27.89 11.10 15.81
CA ALA A 377 28.75 11.95 15.00
C ALA A 377 27.94 13.04 14.27
N GLN A 378 26.77 12.69 13.75
CA GLN A 378 25.86 13.64 13.11
C GLN A 378 25.30 14.66 14.11
N GLN A 379 24.88 14.19 15.29
CA GLN A 379 24.42 15.04 16.39
C GLN A 379 25.50 16.01 16.85
N ALA A 380 26.75 15.55 17.00
CA ALA A 380 27.86 16.44 17.39
C ALA A 380 28.09 17.55 16.35
N LYS A 381 27.93 17.25 15.05
CA LYS A 381 28.00 18.27 13.98
C LYS A 381 26.83 19.25 14.06
N GLU A 382 25.62 18.76 14.31
CA GLU A 382 24.42 19.58 14.44
C GLU A 382 24.49 20.50 15.68
N ASP A 383 24.88 19.95 16.83
CA ASP A 383 25.11 20.68 18.07
C ASP A 383 26.19 21.75 17.87
N ARG A 384 27.31 21.41 17.21
CA ARG A 384 28.37 22.37 16.84
C ARG A 384 27.85 23.49 15.94
N THR A 385 27.09 23.14 14.90
CA THR A 385 26.52 24.11 13.97
C THR A 385 25.56 25.07 14.68
N MET A 386 24.72 24.54 15.57
CA MET A 386 23.78 25.34 16.36
C MET A 386 24.51 26.31 17.30
N VAL A 387 25.60 25.87 17.94
CA VAL A 387 26.41 26.72 18.81
C VAL A 387 27.08 27.84 18.02
N LEU A 388 27.68 27.53 16.87
CA LEU A 388 28.28 28.54 15.99
C LEU A 388 27.23 29.55 15.51
N PHE A 389 26.04 29.08 15.13
CA PHE A 389 24.93 29.95 14.74
C PHE A 389 24.54 30.90 15.89
N LYS A 390 24.31 30.38 17.10
CA LYS A 390 23.98 31.21 18.28
C LYS A 390 25.08 32.24 18.57
N ARG A 391 26.34 31.85 18.49
CA ARG A 391 27.46 32.80 18.70
C ARG A 391 27.53 33.86 17.60
N SER A 392 27.22 33.51 16.35
CA SER A 392 27.16 34.49 15.25
C SER A 392 26.05 35.54 15.43
N GLN A 393 24.94 35.17 16.08
CA GLN A 393 23.89 36.13 16.44
C GLN A 393 24.38 37.16 17.46
N ILE A 394 25.24 36.76 18.40
CA ILE A 394 25.87 37.70 19.35
C ILE A 394 26.73 38.70 18.57
N VAL A 395 27.51 38.25 17.59
CA VAL A 395 28.31 39.14 16.73
C VAL A 395 27.41 40.10 15.94
N GLU A 396 26.28 39.63 15.44
CA GLU A 396 25.29 40.48 14.76
C GLU A 396 24.78 41.59 15.68
N ASP A 397 24.46 41.26 16.94
CA ASP A 397 23.96 42.23 17.91
C ASP A 397 25.03 43.22 18.38
N VAL A 398 26.25 42.74 18.63
CA VAL A 398 27.43 43.57 18.90
C VAL A 398 27.70 44.54 17.75
N LEU A 399 27.66 44.06 16.51
CA LEU A 399 27.86 44.90 15.32
C LEU A 399 26.73 45.92 15.18
N LYS A 400 25.47 45.57 15.45
CA LYS A 400 24.36 46.54 15.44
C LYS A 400 24.59 47.66 16.45
N VAL A 401 25.03 47.34 17.67
CA VAL A 401 25.35 48.34 18.70
C VAL A 401 26.51 49.22 18.24
N TYR A 402 27.56 48.64 17.68
CA TYR A 402 28.69 49.39 17.15
C TYR A 402 28.29 50.36 16.02
N LYS A 403 27.49 49.90 15.04
CA LYS A 403 27.04 50.72 13.90
C LYS A 403 26.23 51.94 14.32
N ARG A 404 25.48 51.86 15.42
CA ARG A 404 24.70 53.00 15.97
C ARG A 404 25.55 54.19 16.40
N LYS A 405 26.88 54.02 16.56
CA LYS A 405 27.82 55.13 16.82
C LYS A 405 28.05 56.03 15.60
N PHE A 406 27.62 55.59 14.40
CA PHE A 406 27.83 56.28 13.14
C PHE A 406 26.51 56.62 12.44
N LEU A 407 26.54 57.62 11.56
CA LEU A 407 25.37 57.99 10.74
C LEU A 407 24.97 56.84 9.80
N PRO A 408 23.66 56.62 9.57
CA PRO A 408 23.17 55.52 8.71
C PRO A 408 23.77 55.48 7.30
N VAL A 409 24.18 56.63 6.75
CA VAL A 409 24.82 56.71 5.43
C VAL A 409 26.14 55.93 5.37
N VAL A 410 26.89 55.89 6.47
CA VAL A 410 28.19 55.21 6.59
C VAL A 410 28.02 53.69 6.71
N TRP A 411 26.82 53.21 7.07
CA TRP A 411 26.59 51.78 7.31
C TRP A 411 26.77 50.94 6.05
N ARG A 412 26.60 51.52 4.86
CA ARG A 412 26.82 50.87 3.56
C ARG A 412 28.30 50.59 3.29
N GLU A 413 29.20 51.34 3.92
CA GLU A 413 30.65 51.20 3.80
C GLU A 413 31.25 50.29 4.89
N MET A 414 30.40 49.77 5.79
CA MET A 414 30.80 48.86 6.86
C MET A 414 30.57 47.39 6.47
N PRO A 415 31.37 46.45 7.02
CA PRO A 415 31.18 45.02 6.79
C PRO A 415 29.80 44.53 7.24
N SER A 416 29.34 43.43 6.62
CA SER A 416 28.20 42.67 7.13
C SER A 416 28.59 41.89 8.39
N TYR A 417 27.62 41.39 9.15
CA TYR A 417 27.94 40.54 10.30
C TYR A 417 28.64 39.24 9.87
N ALA A 418 28.32 38.71 8.68
CA ALA A 418 28.98 37.55 8.11
C ALA A 418 30.47 37.84 7.82
N ASP A 419 30.78 39.02 7.28
CA ASP A 419 32.17 39.46 7.09
C ASP A 419 32.90 39.59 8.44
N VAL A 420 32.27 40.20 9.45
CA VAL A 420 32.86 40.34 10.79
C VAL A 420 33.13 38.98 11.42
N CYS A 421 32.24 37.98 11.24
CA CYS A 421 32.47 36.62 11.71
C CYS A 421 33.73 35.96 11.11
N THR A 422 34.21 36.43 9.95
CA THR A 422 35.45 35.93 9.33
C THR A 422 36.71 36.64 9.81
N PHE A 423 36.59 37.77 10.52
CA PHE A 423 37.75 38.49 11.03
C PHE A 423 38.49 37.64 12.08
N PRO A 424 39.83 37.58 12.09
CA PRO A 424 40.58 36.68 12.96
C PRO A 424 40.20 36.77 14.44
N ALA A 425 40.04 37.99 14.97
CA ALA A 425 39.67 38.24 16.37
C ALA A 425 38.29 37.65 16.72
N PHE A 426 37.30 37.83 15.85
CA PHE A 426 35.94 37.30 16.05
C PHE A 426 35.87 35.79 15.79
N ARG A 427 36.53 35.33 14.73
CA ARG A 427 36.57 33.92 14.34
C ARG A 427 37.17 33.05 15.45
N ALA A 428 38.25 33.49 16.08
CA ALA A 428 38.88 32.76 17.19
C ALA A 428 37.91 32.53 18.36
N ILE A 429 37.08 33.53 18.69
CA ILE A 429 36.06 33.43 19.75
C ILE A 429 34.89 32.54 19.30
N LEU A 430 34.43 32.70 18.06
CA LEU A 430 33.36 31.88 17.49
C LEU A 430 33.74 30.40 17.48
N GLU A 431 34.98 30.07 17.10
CA GLU A 431 35.48 28.71 16.94
C GLU A 431 35.87 28.01 18.25
N LEU A 432 35.78 28.66 19.41
CA LEU A 432 36.05 28.03 20.72
C LEU A 432 35.29 26.70 20.91
N PRO A 433 35.77 25.76 21.74
CA PRO A 433 35.08 24.49 21.98
C PRO A 433 33.62 24.69 22.41
N THR A 434 32.76 23.74 22.08
CA THR A 434 31.30 23.85 22.25
C THR A 434 30.88 24.03 23.71
N GLU A 435 31.69 23.55 24.66
CA GLU A 435 31.43 23.67 26.10
C GLU A 435 31.61 25.11 26.63
N HIS A 436 32.30 25.97 25.88
CA HIS A 436 32.58 27.34 26.32
C HIS A 436 31.35 28.24 26.17
N VAL A 437 30.95 28.87 27.27
CA VAL A 437 29.92 29.91 27.25
C VAL A 437 30.54 31.17 26.65
N VAL A 438 30.01 31.60 25.51
CA VAL A 438 30.41 32.82 24.82
C VAL A 438 29.28 33.82 24.97
N THR A 439 29.59 35.00 25.50
CA THR A 439 28.65 36.11 25.67
C THR A 439 29.14 37.33 24.92
N ASP A 440 28.37 38.42 24.95
CA ASP A 440 28.79 39.74 24.46
C ASP A 440 30.13 40.19 25.07
N ALA A 441 30.33 39.96 26.37
CA ALA A 441 31.57 40.27 27.07
C ALA A 441 32.81 39.54 26.50
N SER A 442 32.62 38.37 25.87
CA SER A 442 33.72 37.64 25.23
C SER A 442 34.29 38.36 24.00
N PHE A 443 33.57 39.32 23.43
CA PHE A 443 33.97 40.04 22.22
C PHE A 443 34.53 41.44 22.48
N VAL A 444 34.70 41.88 23.73
CA VAL A 444 35.14 43.26 24.06
C VAL A 444 36.46 43.61 23.37
N ASP A 445 37.50 42.79 23.54
CA ASP A 445 38.81 43.04 22.93
C ASP A 445 38.73 43.04 21.39
N ALA A 446 37.93 42.12 20.81
CA ALA A 446 37.72 42.06 19.37
C ALA A 446 36.95 43.28 18.82
N VAL A 447 36.06 43.86 19.64
CA VAL A 447 35.33 45.09 19.31
C VAL A 447 36.25 46.31 19.37
N ASP A 448 37.21 46.33 20.29
CA ASP A 448 38.20 47.41 20.37
C ASP A 448 39.15 47.40 19.16
N GLU A 449 39.45 46.22 18.61
CA GLU A 449 40.22 46.07 17.35
C GLU A 449 39.38 46.33 16.08
N LEU A 450 38.05 46.40 16.20
CA LEU A 450 37.15 46.49 15.06
C LEU A 450 37.41 47.68 14.11
N PRO A 451 37.77 48.90 14.56
CA PRO A 451 38.12 50.00 13.65
C PRO A 451 39.25 49.64 12.69
N THR A 452 40.32 49.01 13.20
CA THR A 452 41.48 48.59 12.41
C THR A 452 41.09 47.47 11.44
N LEU A 453 40.33 46.49 11.91
CA LEU A 453 39.85 45.38 11.09
C LEU A 453 38.92 45.84 9.95
N ILE A 454 38.08 46.84 10.21
CA ILE A 454 37.22 47.47 9.19
C ILE A 454 38.06 48.19 8.15
N ALA A 455 39.05 48.99 8.56
CA ALA A 455 39.93 49.70 7.63
C ALA A 455 40.71 48.72 6.73
N ASP A 456 41.20 47.61 7.28
CA ASP A 456 41.88 46.55 6.53
C ASP A 456 40.95 45.84 5.55
N TRP A 457 39.70 45.59 5.97
CA TRP A 457 38.68 45.03 5.11
C TRP A 457 38.30 45.97 3.96
N GLN A 458 38.14 47.28 4.24
CA GLN A 458 37.84 48.31 3.23
C GLN A 458 38.97 48.40 2.20
N ARG A 459 40.24 48.44 2.65
CA ARG A 459 41.42 48.46 1.76
C ARG A 459 41.47 47.24 0.84
N ARG A 460 41.23 46.04 1.39
CA ARG A 460 41.19 44.79 0.59
C ARG A 460 40.08 44.84 -0.46
N ARG A 461 38.86 45.23 -0.05
CA ARG A 461 37.71 45.33 -0.95
C ARG A 461 37.92 46.37 -2.05
N GLU A 462 38.54 47.49 -1.75
CA GLU A 462 38.90 48.51 -2.73
C GLU A 462 39.94 47.98 -3.74
N SER A 463 40.96 47.27 -3.26
CA SER A 463 41.97 46.62 -4.11
C SER A 463 41.36 45.56 -5.03
N ASP A 464 40.46 44.72 -4.50
CA ASP A 464 39.77 43.69 -5.28
C ASP A 464 38.87 44.31 -6.37
N LEU A 465 38.12 45.36 -6.04
CA LEU A 465 37.29 46.09 -7.00
C LEU A 465 38.14 46.77 -8.08
N LYS A 466 39.25 47.40 -7.71
CA LYS A 466 40.21 47.99 -8.67
C LYS A 466 40.76 46.92 -9.62
N THR A 467 41.09 45.74 -9.11
CA THR A 467 41.60 44.62 -9.91
C THR A 467 40.54 44.06 -10.86
N GLN A 468 39.28 43.97 -10.43
CA GLN A 468 38.14 43.55 -11.28
C GLN A 468 37.83 44.55 -12.39
N VAL A 469 37.93 45.85 -12.09
CA VAL A 469 37.74 46.93 -13.08
C VAL A 469 38.87 46.91 -14.14
N VAL A 470 40.12 46.66 -13.73
CA VAL A 470 41.28 46.60 -14.63
C VAL A 470 41.29 45.33 -15.50
N SER A 471 40.75 44.21 -15.00
CA SER A 471 40.72 42.93 -15.73
C SER A 471 39.52 42.75 -16.67
N GLY A 472 38.61 43.73 -16.76
CA GLY A 472 37.45 43.69 -17.67
C GLY A 472 36.40 42.62 -17.35
N ASN A 473 36.61 41.81 -16.30
CA ASN A 473 35.70 40.75 -15.87
C ASN A 473 34.60 41.33 -14.96
N TRP A 474 33.73 42.17 -15.52
CA TRP A 474 32.42 42.42 -14.93
C TRP A 474 31.49 41.23 -15.23
N THR A 475 31.76 40.07 -14.62
CA THR A 475 30.67 39.11 -14.45
C THR A 475 29.74 39.70 -13.41
N SER A 476 28.51 40.04 -13.82
CA SER A 476 27.40 40.26 -12.89
C SER A 476 27.30 39.05 -11.98
N ARG A 477 27.99 39.09 -10.85
CA ARG A 477 27.53 38.39 -9.66
C ARG A 477 26.21 39.06 -9.35
N SER A 478 25.14 38.44 -9.83
CA SER A 478 23.82 38.62 -9.24
C SER A 478 24.04 38.80 -7.75
N PHE A 479 23.47 39.87 -7.19
CA PHE A 479 23.09 39.88 -5.79
C PHE A 479 22.18 38.65 -5.61
N GLU A 480 22.77 37.46 -5.51
CA GLU A 480 22.22 36.44 -4.66
C GLU A 480 22.18 37.15 -3.32
N VAL A 481 20.97 37.58 -2.94
CA VAL A 481 20.52 37.54 -1.56
C VAL A 481 20.71 36.08 -1.16
N GLY A 482 21.97 35.72 -0.93
CA GLY A 482 22.41 34.41 -0.54
C GLY A 482 21.83 34.29 0.84
N ASN A 483 20.71 33.58 0.90
CA ASN A 483 20.01 33.17 2.08
C ASN A 483 21.07 32.83 3.14
N SER A 484 21.38 33.79 4.02
CA SER A 484 22.69 33.87 4.69
C SER A 484 22.84 32.85 5.82
N GLY A 485 21.97 31.84 5.86
CA GLY A 485 22.14 30.61 6.62
C GLY A 485 22.96 29.54 5.90
N LEU A 486 23.38 29.72 4.63
CA LEU A 486 24.08 28.66 3.88
C LEU A 486 25.61 28.73 3.88
N LEU A 487 26.24 29.89 4.17
CA LEU A 487 27.71 30.00 4.12
C LEU A 487 28.43 29.41 5.34
N LEU A 488 27.71 29.10 6.43
CA LEU A 488 28.22 28.25 7.51
C LEU A 488 28.21 26.75 7.18
N ARG A 489 27.65 26.33 6.02
CA ARG A 489 27.63 24.92 5.60
C ARG A 489 28.81 24.47 4.73
N THR A 490 29.67 25.36 4.27
CA THR A 490 30.75 25.01 3.31
C THR A 490 32.17 25.16 3.85
N ALA A 491 32.33 25.48 5.14
CA ALA A 491 33.64 25.56 5.80
C ALA A 491 33.72 24.81 7.14
N VAL A 492 32.84 23.82 7.39
CA VAL A 492 32.84 22.94 8.59
C VAL A 492 32.54 21.50 8.21
#